data_AF-A0A7C5QPG4-F1
#
_entry.id   AF-A0A7C5QPG4-F1
#
_cell.length_a   1.000
_cell.length_b   1.000
_cell.length_c   1.000
_cell.angle_alpha   90.00
_cell.angle_beta   90.00
_cell.angle_gamma   90.00
#
_symmetry.space_group_name_H-M   'P 1'
#
loop_
_entity.id
_entity.type
_entity.pdbx_description
1 polymer ?
#
loop_
_entity_poly.entity_id
_entity_poly.type
_entity_poly.pdbx_seq_one_letter_code
_entity_poly.pdbx_strand_id
1 'polypeptide(L)' 'MFKPVEEQIKLLKKGAVEIILEEDLVRKLERSIKENKPLTVKAGFDPTAPDIHLGHTVLLR' A
#
# COMPACT_ATOMS: atom_id res chain seq x y z
N MET A 1 -4.87 7.40 -14.89
CA MET A 1 -6.16 6.82 -14.48
C MET A 1 -5.88 5.71 -13.50
N PHE A 2 -6.69 5.53 -12.46
CA PHE A 2 -6.51 4.40 -11.53
C PHE A 2 -6.70 3.07 -12.27
N LYS A 3 -5.89 2.08 -11.91
CA LYS A 3 -6.02 0.71 -12.44
C LYS A 3 -7.31 0.04 -11.91
N PRO A 4 -7.84 -1.00 -12.56
CA PRO A 4 -8.91 -1.82 -11.98
C PRO A 4 -8.55 -2.34 -10.58
N VAL A 5 -9.54 -2.47 -9.71
CA VAL A 5 -9.32 -2.84 -8.29
C VAL A 5 -8.64 -4.21 -8.19
N GLU A 6 -9.02 -5.17 -9.02
CA GLU A 6 -8.42 -6.51 -9.02
C GLU A 6 -6.91 -6.46 -9.35
N GLU A 7 -6.52 -5.60 -10.30
CA GLU A 7 -5.11 -5.41 -10.65
C GLU A 7 -4.34 -4.75 -9.52
N GLN A 8 -4.92 -3.74 -8.87
CA GLN A 8 -4.31 -3.07 -7.71
C GLN A 8 -4.11 -4.04 -6.54
N ILE A 9 -5.12 -4.84 -6.20
CA ILE A 9 -5.02 -5.85 -5.14
C ILE A 9 -3.94 -6.88 -5.45
N LYS A 10 -3.87 -7.36 -6.69
CA LYS A 10 -2.83 -8.31 -7.11
C LYS A 10 -1.42 -7.74 -6.92
N LEU A 11 -1.22 -6.45 -7.20
CA LEU A 11 0.06 -5.77 -7.00
C LEU A 11 0.37 -5.57 -5.51
N LEU A 12 -0.59 -5.10 -4.73
CA LEU A 12 -0.42 -4.85 -3.29
C LEU A 12 -0.17 -6.14 -2.49
N LYS A 13 -0.72 -7.27 -2.92
CA LYS A 13 -0.44 -8.59 -2.33
C LYS A 13 0.97 -9.09 -2.59
N LYS A 14 1.64 -8.61 -3.65
CA LYS A 14 2.92 -9.16 -4.07
C LYS A 14 4.02 -8.75 -3.08
N GLY A 15 4.48 -9.71 -2.28
CA GLY A 15 5.53 -9.48 -1.28
C GLY A 15 5.01 -8.94 0.06
N ALA A 16 3.69 -8.77 0.21
CA ALA A 16 3.07 -8.55 1.50
C ALA A 16 2.99 -9.87 2.26
N VAL A 17 3.34 -9.84 3.55
CA VAL A 17 3.19 -11.00 4.43
C VAL A 17 1.71 -11.23 4.76
N GLU A 18 0.98 -10.14 5.03
CA GLU A 18 -0.44 -10.18 5.40
C GLU A 18 -1.12 -8.87 4.98
N ILE A 19 -2.43 -8.95 4.70
CA ILE A 19 -3.32 -7.79 4.56
C ILE A 19 -4.44 -7.96 5.57
N ILE A 20 -4.48 -7.08 6.58
CA ILE A 20 -5.55 -7.06 7.56
C ILE A 20 -6.82 -6.52 6.89
N LEU A 21 -7.89 -7.31 6.91
CA LEU A 21 -9.20 -6.97 6.34
C LEU A 21 -9.13 -6.54 4.86
N GLU A 22 -8.77 -7.49 3.99
CA GLU A 22 -8.65 -7.25 2.55
C GLU A 22 -9.92 -6.63 1.92
N GLU A 23 -11.11 -7.03 2.37
CA GLU A 23 -12.37 -6.46 1.89
C GLU A 23 -12.48 -4.96 2.14
N ASP A 24 -11.94 -4.45 3.26
CA ASP A 24 -11.94 -3.02 3.54
C ASP A 24 -10.93 -2.27 2.67
N LEU A 25 -9.81 -2.90 2.31
CA LEU A 25 -8.88 -2.34 1.32
C LEU A 25 -9.56 -2.22 -0.05
N VAL A 26 -10.28 -3.26 -0.49
CA VAL A 26 -11.07 -3.25 -1.74
C VAL A 26 -12.06 -2.07 -1.74
N ARG A 27 -12.88 -1.94 -0.69
CA ARG A 27 -13.85 -0.83 -0.56
C ARG A 27 -13.19 0.55 -0.62
N LYS A 28 -12.02 0.71 0.00
CA LYS A 28 -11.25 1.96 -0.05
C LYS A 28 -10.76 2.27 -1.46
N LEU A 29 -10.29 1.26 -2.20
CA LEU A 29 -9.84 1.42 -3.59
C LEU A 29 -11.01 1.79 -4.52
N GLU A 30 -12.16 1.12 -4.39
CA GLU A 30 -13.38 1.46 -5.14
C GLU A 30 -13.80 2.91 -4.91
N ARG A 31 -13.82 3.35 -3.65
CA ARG A 31 -14.11 4.75 -3.29
C ARG A 31 -13.11 5.71 -3.90
N SER A 32 -11.82 5.38 -3.84
CA SER A 32 -10.73 6.19 -4.41
C SER A 32 -10.91 6.41 -5.91
N ILE A 33 -11.29 5.36 -6.64
CA ILE A 33 -11.58 5.43 -8.08
C ILE A 33 -12.82 6.30 -8.33
N LYS A 34 -13.92 6.04 -7.61
CA LYS A 34 -15.19 6.77 -7.76
C LYS A 34 -15.04 8.27 -7.50
N GLU A 35 -14.30 8.64 -6.47
CA GLU A 35 -14.06 10.03 -6.08
C GLU A 35 -12.89 10.68 -6.85
N ASN A 36 -12.20 9.90 -7.69
CA ASN A 36 -10.95 10.26 -8.34
C ASN A 36 -9.91 10.86 -7.38
N LYS A 37 -9.86 10.34 -6.15
CA LYS A 37 -9.03 10.85 -5.05
C LYS A 37 -8.11 9.75 -4.52
N PRO A 38 -6.78 9.93 -4.53
CA PRO A 38 -5.84 8.92 -4.02
C PRO A 38 -6.05 8.61 -2.54
N LEU A 39 -5.76 7.36 -2.14
CA LEU A 39 -5.68 6.98 -0.73
C LEU A 39 -4.43 7.59 -0.08
N THR A 40 -4.58 8.06 1.15
CA THR A 40 -3.44 8.45 1.98
C THR A 40 -2.81 7.19 2.58
N VAL A 41 -1.53 6.96 2.29
CA VAL A 41 -0.73 5.87 2.87
C VAL A 41 0.20 6.45 3.92
N LYS A 42 0.28 5.80 5.08
CA LYS A 42 1.17 6.17 6.17
C LYS A 42 2.19 5.06 6.38
N ALA A 43 3.47 5.43 6.37
CA ALA A 43 4.58 4.55 6.72
C ALA A 43 5.43 5.26 7.79
N GLY A 44 5.74 4.56 8.87
CA GLY A 44 6.61 5.07 9.95
C GLY A 44 8.02 4.55 9.80
N PHE A 45 9.01 5.39 10.09
CA PHE A 45 10.42 5.03 10.16
C PHE A 45 10.94 5.38 11.54
N ASP A 46 11.76 4.50 12.12
CA ASP A 46 12.38 4.72 13.43
C ASP A 46 13.52 5.74 13.30
N PRO A 47 13.46 6.89 13.98
CA PRO A 47 14.50 7.93 13.90
C PRO A 47 15.72 7.64 14.80
N THR A 48 15.73 6.57 15.59
CA THR A 48 16.81 6.28 16.55
C THR A 48 18.04 5.63 15.92
N ALA A 49 17.87 4.95 14.78
CA ALA A 49 18.96 4.30 14.04
C ALA A 49 19.54 5.24 12.97
N PRO A 50 20.87 5.41 12.90
CA PRO A 50 21.50 6.26 11.88
C PRO A 50 21.55 5.60 10.49
N ASP A 51 21.43 4.27 10.42
CA ASP A 51 21.73 3.51 9.20
C ASP A 51 20.47 3.03 8.48
N ILE A 52 20.35 3.43 7.21
CA ILE A 52 19.36 2.89 6.27
C ILE A 52 20.05 1.80 5.44
N HIS A 53 19.69 0.54 5.68
CA HIS A 53 20.14 -0.59 4.85
C HIS A 53 19.11 -1.00 3.78
N LEU A 54 19.51 -1.90 2.87
CA LEU A 54 18.67 -2.40 1.77
C LEU A 54 17.32 -2.96 2.21
N GLY A 55 17.19 -3.49 3.42
CA GLY A 55 15.88 -3.94 3.95
C GLY A 55 14.78 -2.88 3.92
N HIS A 56 15.09 -1.58 4.08
CA HIS A 56 14.10 -0.50 3.99
C HIS A 56 13.53 -0.34 2.58
N THR A 57 14.28 -0.76 1.56
CA THR A 57 13.82 -0.70 0.17
C THR A 57 12.66 -1.64 -0.10
N VAL A 58 12.46 -2.69 0.72
CA VAL A 58 11.32 -3.60 0.59
C VAL A 58 9.99 -2.86 0.78
N LEU A 59 9.95 -1.91 1.72
CA LEU A 59 8.77 -1.07 1.98
C LEU A 59 8.58 0.04 0.93
N LEU A 60 9.68 0.54 0.35
CA LEU A 60 9.68 1.68 -0.58
C LEU A 60 9.50 1.31 -2.06
N ARG A 61 9.46 0.02 -2.38
CA ARG A 61 9.40 -0.52 -3.76
C ARG A 61 7.98 -0.66 -4.29
#